data_AF-A0A5K1CRQ7-F1
#
_entry.id   AF-A0A5K1CRQ7-F1
#
_cell.length_a   1.000
_cell.length_b   1.000
_cell.length_c   1.000
_cell.angle_alpha   90.00
_cell.angle_beta   90.00
_cell.angle_gamma   90.00
#
_symmetry.space_group_name_H-M   'P 1'
#
loop_
_entity.id
_entity.type
_entity.pdbx_description
1 polymer ?
#
loop_
_entity_poly.entity_id
_entity_poly.type
_entity_poly.pdbx_seq_one_letter_code
_entity_poly.pdbx_strand_id
1 'polypeptide(L)' 'MDKYKTHEFGRCPRVYCYGQPCLPVGESDIPRSSTVKIYCPTCEDIYSP' A
#
# COMPACT_ATOMS: atom_id res chain seq x y z
N MET A 1 3.91 14.76 0.20
CA MET A 1 2.62 14.07 -0.10
C MET A 1 2.48 13.73 -1.59
N ASP A 2 3.34 14.27 -2.44
CA ASP A 2 3.22 14.23 -3.89
C ASP A 2 3.24 12.79 -4.44
N LYS A 3 4.12 11.93 -3.92
CA LYS A 3 4.18 10.49 -4.29
C LYS A 3 2.88 9.70 -4.07
N TYR A 4 2.13 10.07 -3.03
CA TYR A 4 0.82 9.47 -2.76
C TYR A 4 -0.23 9.97 -3.75
N LYS A 5 -0.20 11.26 -4.08
CA LYS A 5 -1.09 11.88 -5.08
C LYS A 5 -0.81 11.37 -6.50
N THR A 6 0.45 11.09 -6.83
CA THR A 6 0.88 10.53 -8.12
C THR A 6 0.68 9.02 -8.24
N HIS A 7 0.19 8.35 -7.18
CA HIS A 7 -0.02 6.89 -7.13
C HIS A 7 1.28 6.09 -7.36
N GLU A 8 2.45 6.65 -7.02
CA GLU A 8 3.74 5.98 -7.22
C GLU A 8 3.92 4.73 -6.35
N PHE A 9 3.21 4.65 -5.21
CA PHE A 9 3.25 3.49 -4.32
C PHE A 9 2.29 2.36 -4.73
N GLY A 10 1.55 2.55 -5.83
CA GLY A 10 0.54 1.61 -6.28
C GLY A 10 -0.88 1.95 -5.81
N ARG A 11 -1.81 1.07 -6.22
CA ARG A 11 -3.25 1.22 -6.02
C ARG A 11 -3.80 -0.04 -5.38
N CYS A 12 -4.94 0.09 -4.71
CA CYS A 12 -5.61 -1.05 -4.13
C CYS A 12 -6.02 -2.03 -5.24
N PRO A 13 -5.71 -3.35 -5.12
CA PRO A 13 -6.10 -4.34 -6.12
C PRO A 13 -7.60 -4.64 -6.11
N ARG A 14 -8.34 -4.25 -5.05
CA ARG A 14 -9.80 -4.41 -5.02
C ARG A 14 -10.47 -3.42 -5.96
N VAL A 15 -11.26 -3.96 -6.89
CA VAL A 15 -12.08 -3.18 -7.84
C VAL A 15 -13.02 -2.21 -7.11
N TYR A 16 -13.60 -2.64 -5.98
CA TYR A 16 -14.50 -1.81 -5.17
C TYR A 16 -13.80 -0.67 -4.41
N CYS A 17 -12.47 -0.61 -4.41
CA CYS A 17 -11.71 0.53 -3.88
C CYS A 17 -11.42 1.58 -4.96
N TYR A 18 -11.94 1.42 -6.19
CA TYR A 18 -11.85 2.40 -7.28
C TYR A 18 -10.42 2.89 -7.59
N GLY A 19 -9.42 2.02 -7.38
CA GLY A 19 -8.02 2.37 -7.61
C GLY A 19 -7.44 3.35 -6.58
N GLN A 20 -7.97 3.35 -5.34
CA GLN A 20 -7.47 4.15 -4.23
C GLN A 20 -5.92 4.11 -4.13
N PRO A 21 -5.24 5.26 -4.05
CA PRO A 21 -3.80 5.30 -3.78
C PRO A 21 -3.49 4.66 -2.43
N CYS A 22 -2.50 3.79 -2.42
CA CYS A 22 -2.06 3.05 -1.23
C CYS A 22 -0.78 3.64 -0.63
N LEU A 23 -0.49 3.28 0.60
CA LEU A 23 0.71 3.68 1.32
C LEU A 23 1.64 2.48 1.50
N PRO A 24 2.97 2.63 1.34
CA PRO A 24 3.90 1.55 1.63
C PRO A 24 3.97 1.30 3.13
N VAL A 25 3.96 0.05 3.54
CA VAL A 25 4.05 -0.39 4.94
C VAL A 25 5.04 -1.55 5.09
N GLY A 26 5.74 -1.57 6.22
CA GLY A 26 6.52 -2.72 6.68
C GLY A 26 5.76 -3.43 7.80
N GLU A 27 5.76 -4.76 7.79
CA GLU A 27 5.16 -5.56 8.87
C GLU A 27 6.09 -5.71 10.08
N SER A 28 7.36 -5.36 9.92
CA SER A 28 8.39 -5.50 10.93
C SER A 28 9.43 -4.39 10.79
N ASP A 29 9.89 -3.87 11.92
CA ASP A 29 11.00 -2.92 12.01
C ASP A 29 12.37 -3.63 11.92
N ILE A 30 12.39 -4.97 11.88
CA ILE A 30 13.60 -5.77 11.75
C ILE A 30 13.99 -5.85 10.27
N PRO A 31 15.20 -5.39 9.88
CA PRO A 31 15.66 -5.50 8.50
C PRO A 31 15.63 -6.94 7.99
N ARG A 32 15.21 -7.13 6.74
CA ARG A 32 15.10 -8.44 6.06
C ARG A 32 14.04 -9.40 6.66
N SER A 33 13.21 -8.94 7.59
CA SER A 33 12.13 -9.76 8.15
C SER A 33 10.96 -9.94 7.19
N SER A 34 10.67 -8.93 6.36
CA SER A 34 9.61 -8.98 5.34
C SER A 34 9.92 -8.01 4.20
N THR A 35 9.26 -8.19 3.05
CA THR A 35 9.27 -7.21 1.97
C THR A 35 8.30 -6.06 2.27
N VAL A 36 8.44 -4.94 1.54
CA VAL A 36 7.49 -3.84 1.61
C VAL A 36 6.14 -4.30 1.05
N LYS A 37 5.07 -4.03 1.80
CA LYS A 37 3.69 -4.22 1.39
C LYS A 37 3.01 -2.87 1.16
N ILE A 38 1.80 -2.89 0.62
CA ILE A 38 0.97 -1.70 0.40
C ILE A 38 -0.29 -1.78 1.26
N TYR A 39 -0.66 -0.68 1.89
CA TYR A 39 -1.86 -0.55 2.71
C TYR A 39 -2.91 0.31 2.01
N CYS A 40 -4.14 -0.18 1.94
CA CYS A 40 -5.28 0.57 1.42
C CYS A 40 -6.11 1.18 2.57
N PRO A 41 -6.27 2.51 2.62
CA PRO A 41 -7.08 3.17 3.66
C PRO A 41 -8.60 3.00 3.44
N THR A 42 -9.05 2.53 2.28
CA THR A 42 -10.49 2.36 1.98
C THR A 42 -11.04 1.03 2.46
N CYS A 43 -10.28 -0.06 2.28
CA CYS A 43 -10.68 -1.39 2.76
C CYS A 43 -9.91 -1.83 4.00
N GLU A 44 -9.01 -0.98 4.51
CA GLU A 44 -8.20 -1.20 5.72
C GLU A 44 -7.42 -2.52 5.69
N ASP A 45 -6.83 -2.82 4.54
CA ASP A 45 -6.21 -4.12 4.24
C ASP A 45 -4.81 -3.93 3.63
N ILE A 46 -3.95 -4.95 3.80
CA ILE A 46 -2.56 -4.95 3.38
C ILE A 46 -2.36 -5.95 2.23
N TYR A 47 -1.71 -5.50 1.16
CA TYR A 47 -1.44 -6.30 -0.02
C TYR A 47 0.06 -6.39 -0.31
N SER A 48 0.50 -7.53 -0.82
CA SER A 48 1.82 -7.65 -1.42
C SER A 48 1.79 -7.00 -2.81
N PRO A 49 2.77 -6.14 -3.16
CA PRO A 49 2.85 -5.50 -4.47
C PRO A 49 3.08 -6.51 -5.61
#